data_AF-A1ZTX1-F1
#
_entry.id   AF-A1ZTX1-F1
#
_cell.length_a   1.000
_cell.length_b   1.000
_cell.length_c   1.000
_cell.angle_alpha   90.00
_cell.angle_beta   90.00
_cell.angle_gamma   90.00
#
_symmetry.space_group_name_H-M   'P 1'
#
loop_
_entity.id
_entity.type
_entity.pdbx_description
1 polymer ?
#
loop_
_entity_poly.entity_id
_entity_poly.type
_entity_poly.pdbx_seq_one_letter_code
_entity_poly.pdbx_strand_id
1 'polypeptide(L)'
;MMKKLLLTTICLLIITTFGAFAQTVFKVGSKYDADIKVFAVNSKYDADLVVYEVKSKYDADKDGRWFFTNSKYNAKKKVFFVKSKYDADLKVYFASSKYDAGWRNRSKQHLLK
;
A
#
# COMPACT_ATOMS: atom_id res chain seq x y z
N MET A 1 -36.40 4.40 27.28
CA MET A 1 -35.40 3.31 27.17
C MET A 1 -35.05 2.96 25.71
N MET A 2 -36.04 2.85 24.81
CA MET A 2 -35.83 2.49 23.38
C MET A 2 -35.00 3.50 22.56
N LYS A 3 -35.08 4.81 22.84
CA LYS A 3 -34.26 5.83 22.17
C LYS A 3 -32.76 5.69 22.45
N LYS A 4 -32.38 5.22 23.65
CA LYS A 4 -30.99 4.94 24.01
C LYS A 4 -30.49 3.70 23.24
N LEU A 5 -31.34 2.67 23.10
CA LEU A 5 -31.04 1.46 22.33
C LEU A 5 -30.82 1.79 20.85
N LEU A 6 -31.69 2.62 20.25
CA LEU A 6 -31.58 3.09 18.87
C LEU A 6 -30.29 3.89 18.62
N LEU A 7 -29.89 4.74 19.59
CA LEU A 7 -28.67 5.54 19.50
C LEU A 7 -27.40 4.67 19.57
N THR A 8 -27.38 3.64 20.42
CA THR A 8 -26.27 2.66 20.47
C THR A 8 -26.15 1.85 19.19
N THR A 9 -27.25 1.43 18.58
CA THR A 9 -27.22 0.66 17.31
C THR A 9 -26.73 1.52 16.14
N ILE A 10 -27.10 2.81 16.10
CA ILE A 10 -26.58 3.78 15.12
C ILE A 10 -25.08 4.02 15.32
N CYS A 11 -24.61 4.10 16.57
CA CYS A 11 -23.18 4.29 16.88
C CYS A 11 -22.31 3.08 16.46
N LEU A 12 -22.85 1.86 16.58
CA LEU A 12 -22.15 0.62 16.22
C LEU A 12 -22.02 0.43 14.70
N LEU A 13 -22.97 0.96 13.92
CA LEU A 13 -22.98 0.92 12.45
C LEU A 13 -21.95 1.86 11.79
N ILE A 14 -21.47 2.89 12.50
CA ILE A 14 -20.51 3.88 11.98
C ILE A 14 -19.07 3.34 11.99
N ILE A 15 -18.76 2.31 12.78
CA ILE A 15 -17.39 1.82 12.99
C ILE A 15 -16.92 0.86 11.88
N THR A 16 -17.81 0.37 11.01
CA THR A 16 -17.49 -0.69 10.04
C THR A 16 -16.89 -0.20 8.71
N THR A 17 -16.63 1.10 8.54
CA THR A 17 -16.13 1.67 7.27
C THR A 17 -14.61 1.90 7.22
N PHE A 18 -13.82 1.20 8.04
CA PHE A 18 -12.38 1.07 7.81
C PHE A 18 -12.13 0.11 6.63
N GLY A 19 -12.51 0.54 5.44
CA GLY A 19 -12.21 -0.16 4.20
C GLY A 19 -10.70 -0.32 4.05
N ALA A 20 -10.25 -1.54 3.75
CA ALA A 20 -8.90 -1.78 3.28
C ALA A 20 -8.69 -0.90 2.04
N PHE A 21 -7.93 0.18 2.19
CA PHE A 21 -7.66 1.07 1.08
C PHE A 21 -6.83 0.31 0.05
N ALA A 22 -7.38 0.13 -1.15
CA ALA A 22 -6.66 -0.48 -2.25
C ALA A 22 -5.40 0.34 -2.59
N GLN A 23 -4.24 -0.31 -2.60
CA GLN A 23 -2.98 0.32 -2.98
C GLN A 23 -2.76 0.23 -4.49
N THR A 24 -3.41 1.14 -5.23
CA THR A 24 -3.14 1.30 -6.66
C THR A 24 -1.89 2.15 -6.86
N VAL A 25 -0.94 1.63 -7.63
CA VAL A 25 0.39 2.22 -7.82
C VAL A 25 0.61 2.53 -9.29
N PHE A 26 1.12 3.71 -9.60
CA PHE A 26 1.54 4.08 -10.95
C PHE A 26 3.05 4.31 -10.98
N LYS A 27 3.74 3.62 -11.89
CA LYS A 27 5.18 3.80 -12.09
C LYS A 27 5.43 5.06 -12.91
N VAL A 28 6.13 6.04 -12.34
CA VAL A 28 6.55 7.26 -13.05
C VAL A 28 7.96 7.11 -13.60
N GLY A 29 8.28 7.91 -14.63
CA GLY A 29 9.60 7.95 -15.26
C GLY A 29 10.60 8.91 -14.60
N SER A 30 10.16 9.72 -13.64
CA SER A 30 10.97 10.75 -13.00
C SER A 30 10.71 10.79 -11.49
N LYS A 31 11.77 11.03 -10.70
CA LYS A 31 11.68 11.22 -9.25
C LYS A 31 10.84 12.44 -8.87
N TYR A 32 10.77 13.46 -9.74
CA TYR A 32 10.04 14.70 -9.46
C TYR A 32 8.52 14.51 -9.55
N ASP A 33 8.06 13.46 -10.22
CA ASP A 33 6.63 13.14 -10.35
C ASP A 33 6.16 12.14 -9.29
N ALA A 34 7.07 11.60 -8.48
CA ALA A 34 6.77 10.54 -7.53
C ALA A 34 6.29 11.08 -6.19
N ASP A 35 5.36 10.33 -5.58
CA ASP A 35 4.99 10.55 -4.19
C ASP A 35 5.99 9.84 -3.26
N ILE A 36 6.55 8.71 -3.71
CA ILE A 36 7.61 7.97 -3.00
C ILE A 36 8.65 7.37 -3.97
N LYS A 37 9.90 7.29 -3.51
CA LYS A 37 11.00 6.59 -4.18
C LYS A 37 11.15 5.18 -3.60
N VAL A 38 11.12 4.18 -4.47
CA VAL A 38 11.20 2.76 -4.09
C VAL A 38 12.50 2.16 -4.60
N PHE A 39 13.19 1.41 -3.75
CA PHE A 39 14.30 0.55 -4.17
C PHE A 39 13.87 -0.91 -4.09
N ALA A 40 13.99 -1.64 -5.20
CA ALA A 40 13.73 -3.06 -5.25
C ALA A 40 14.95 -3.82 -4.69
N VAL A 41 14.75 -4.57 -3.61
CA VAL A 41 15.79 -5.43 -3.02
C VAL A 41 15.66 -6.87 -3.52
N ASN A 42 16.76 -7.63 -3.47
CA ASN A 42 16.79 -9.02 -3.92
C ASN A 42 16.43 -10.04 -2.83
N SER A 43 16.28 -9.60 -1.58
CA SER A 43 15.99 -10.45 -0.43
C SER A 43 14.86 -9.88 0.40
N LYS A 44 13.93 -10.73 0.82
CA LYS A 44 12.85 -10.34 1.74
C LYS A 44 13.39 -9.76 3.05
N TYR A 45 14.57 -10.19 3.51
CA TYR A 45 15.13 -9.75 4.79
C TYR A 45 15.56 -8.28 4.78
N ASP A 46 15.89 -7.73 3.60
CA ASP A 46 16.33 -6.34 3.44
C ASP A 46 15.17 -5.36 3.22
N ALA A 47 13.97 -5.88 2.99
CA ALA A 47 12.80 -5.09 2.63
C ALA A 47 12.17 -4.41 3.85
N ASP A 48 11.63 -3.20 3.62
CA ASP A 48 10.68 -2.57 4.52
C ASP A 48 9.26 -3.13 4.31
N LEU A 49 8.92 -3.46 3.05
CA LEU A 49 7.66 -4.03 2.62
C LEU A 49 7.88 -5.18 1.63
N VAL A 50 7.24 -6.33 1.88
CA VAL A 50 7.12 -7.39 0.87
C VAL A 50 5.87 -7.11 0.04
N VAL A 51 6.06 -6.95 -1.26
CA VAL A 51 5.00 -6.65 -2.22
C VAL A 51 4.67 -7.87 -3.05
N TYR A 52 3.38 -8.18 -3.17
CA TYR A 52 2.83 -9.07 -4.18
C TYR A 52 2.03 -8.24 -5.19
N GLU A 53 2.35 -8.39 -6.47
CA GLU A 53 1.61 -7.74 -7.54
C GLU A 53 0.29 -8.50 -7.79
N VAL A 54 -0.84 -7.82 -7.58
CA VAL A 54 -2.17 -8.36 -7.87
C VAL A 54 -2.64 -7.95 -9.26
N LYS A 55 -3.51 -8.77 -9.85
CA LYS A 55 -4.08 -8.54 -11.19
C LYS A 55 -5.31 -7.63 -11.19
N SER A 56 -5.89 -7.37 -10.02
CA SER A 56 -7.11 -6.56 -9.87
C SER A 56 -6.92 -5.53 -8.78
N LYS A 57 -7.41 -4.30 -9.03
CA LYS A 57 -7.44 -3.23 -8.02
C LYS A 57 -8.22 -3.61 -6.76
N TYR A 58 -9.17 -4.54 -6.88
CA TYR A 58 -10.00 -4.99 -5.75
C TYR A 58 -9.25 -5.94 -4.81
N ASP A 59 -8.15 -6.53 -5.27
CA ASP A 59 -7.30 -7.42 -4.46
C ASP A 59 -6.16 -6.67 -3.77
N ALA A 60 -6.00 -5.37 -4.06
CA ALA A 60 -4.93 -4.55 -3.54
C ALA A 60 -5.22 -4.05 -2.12
N ASP A 61 -4.16 -3.81 -1.36
CA ASP A 61 -4.22 -3.23 -0.01
C ASP A 61 -2.92 -2.51 0.35
N LYS A 62 -2.94 -1.76 1.45
CA LYS A 62 -1.76 -1.06 1.98
C LYS A 62 -0.75 -2.00 2.66
N ASP A 63 -1.06 -3.29 2.78
CA ASP A 63 -0.24 -4.29 3.49
C ASP A 63 0.59 -5.17 2.53
N GLY A 64 0.83 -4.69 1.31
CA GLY A 64 1.77 -5.27 0.37
C GLY A 64 1.12 -5.88 -0.87
N ARG A 65 -0.20 -5.85 -1.01
CA ARG A 65 -0.85 -6.22 -2.29
C ARG A 65 -0.96 -5.00 -3.18
N TRP A 66 -0.06 -4.86 -4.15
CA TRP A 66 -0.03 -3.70 -5.05
C TRP A 66 -0.67 -4.02 -6.39
N PHE A 67 -1.56 -3.14 -6.84
CA PHE A 67 -2.06 -3.17 -8.21
C PHE A 67 -1.35 -2.09 -9.03
N PHE A 68 -0.53 -2.47 -9.99
CA PHE A 68 0.09 -1.52 -10.91
C PHE A 68 -0.92 -1.09 -11.98
N THR A 69 -1.33 0.18 -11.94
CA THR A 69 -2.23 0.76 -12.93
C THR A 69 -1.45 1.42 -14.05
N ASN A 70 -2.06 1.48 -15.25
CA ASN A 70 -1.54 2.20 -16.40
C ASN A 70 -2.01 3.67 -16.46
N SER A 71 -2.79 4.13 -15.47
CA SER A 71 -3.28 5.52 -15.41
C SER A 71 -2.85 6.20 -14.12
N LYS A 72 -2.11 7.30 -14.25
CA LYS A 72 -1.69 8.14 -13.11
C LYS A 72 -2.87 8.68 -12.31
N TYR A 73 -4.02 8.92 -12.96
CA TYR A 73 -5.22 9.47 -12.31
C TYR A 73 -5.93 8.45 -11.42
N ASN A 74 -5.70 7.15 -11.65
CA ASN A 74 -6.31 6.06 -10.88
C ASN A 74 -5.41 5.57 -9.73
N ALA A 75 -4.19 6.11 -9.62
CA ALA A 75 -3.23 5.70 -8.62
C ALA A 75 -3.45 6.40 -7.29
N LYS A 76 -3.27 5.66 -6.20
CA LYS A 76 -3.16 6.22 -4.84
C LYS A 76 -1.74 6.67 -4.53
N LYS A 77 -0.73 6.07 -5.17
CA LYS A 77 0.67 6.51 -5.08
C LYS A 77 1.36 6.41 -6.45
N LYS A 78 2.11 7.44 -6.79
CA LYS A 78 3.10 7.46 -7.87
C LYS A 78 4.45 7.03 -7.32
N VAL A 79 5.02 5.97 -7.90
CA VAL A 79 6.28 5.38 -7.45
C VAL A 79 7.35 5.58 -8.51
N PHE A 80 8.50 6.11 -8.09
CA PHE A 80 9.71 6.10 -8.90
C PHE A 80 10.68 5.05 -8.36
N PHE A 81 11.14 4.14 -9.23
CA PHE A 81 12.11 3.12 -8.84
C PHE A 81 13.53 3.68 -8.97
N VAL A 82 14.23 3.81 -7.84
CA VAL A 82 15.62 4.27 -7.78
C VAL A 82 16.60 3.09 -7.92
N LYS A 83 17.84 3.39 -8.28
CA LYS A 83 18.92 2.39 -8.45
C LYS A 83 19.75 2.16 -7.18
N SER A 84 19.56 2.96 -6.14
CA SER A 84 20.31 2.88 -4.89
C SER A 84 19.36 2.89 -3.69
N LYS A 85 19.66 2.05 -2.70
CA LYS A 85 18.92 2.01 -1.43
C LYS A 85 19.00 3.32 -0.64
N TYR A 86 20.06 4.10 -0.84
CA TYR A 86 20.26 5.37 -0.13
C TYR A 86 19.37 6.50 -0.65
N ASP A 87 18.85 6.35 -1.88
CA ASP A 87 17.93 7.32 -2.48
C ASP A 87 16.46 6.98 -2.19
N ALA A 88 16.19 5.83 -1.58
CA ALA A 88 14.85 5.29 -1.43
C ALA A 88 14.19 5.71 -0.13
N ASP A 89 12.90 6.02 -0.21
CA ASP A 89 12.06 6.20 0.97
C ASP A 89 11.61 4.82 1.49
N LEU A 90 11.35 3.87 0.58
CA LEU A 90 10.86 2.52 0.88
C LEU A 90 11.65 1.44 0.12
N LYS A 91 12.14 0.42 0.83
CA LYS A 91 12.72 -0.79 0.23
C LYS A 91 11.65 -1.86 0.05
N VAL A 92 11.49 -2.37 -1.16
CA VAL A 92 10.47 -3.35 -1.53
C VAL A 92 11.10 -4.64 -2.04
N TYR A 93 10.62 -5.78 -1.55
CA TYR A 93 10.90 -7.09 -2.17
C TYR A 93 9.63 -7.58 -2.87
N PHE A 94 9.74 -7.98 -4.14
CA PHE A 94 8.62 -8.56 -4.88
C PHE A 94 8.54 -10.07 -4.66
N ALA A 95 7.48 -10.52 -4.00
CA ALA A 95 7.21 -11.93 -3.74
C ALA A 95 6.41 -12.58 -4.87
N SER A 96 6.55 -13.90 -4.99
CA SER A 96 5.80 -14.73 -5.94
C SER A 96 4.43 -15.18 -5.39
N SER A 97 4.17 -14.99 -4.10
CA SER A 97 2.94 -15.42 -3.43
C SER A 97 2.32 -14.28 -2.63
N LYS A 98 0.99 -14.16 -2.70
CA LYS A 98 0.23 -13.19 -1.90
C LYS A 98 0.37 -13.41 -0.39
N TYR A 99 0.69 -14.63 0.04
CA TYR A 99 0.80 -14.98 1.45
C TYR A 99 2.09 -14.43 2.09
N ASP A 100 3.07 -14.04 1.28
CA ASP A 100 4.31 -13.42 1.75
C ASP A 100 4.23 -11.89 1.85
N ALA A 101 3.17 -11.29 1.29
CA ALA A 101 2.98 -9.84 1.30
C ALA A 101 2.80 -9.33 2.74
N GLY A 102 3.48 -8.24 3.06
CA GLY A 102 3.42 -7.71 4.42
C GLY A 102 4.51 -6.71 4.75
N TRP A 103 4.19 -5.82 5.69
CA TRP A 103 5.16 -4.91 6.28
C TRP A 103 6.16 -5.67 7.15
N ARG A 104 7.45 -5.47 6.86
CA ARG A 104 8.55 -5.87 7.74
C ARG A 104 8.99 -4.73 8.64
N ASN A 105 8.85 -3.50 8.15
CA ASN A 105 9.13 -2.28 8.90
C ASN A 105 7.86 -1.43 9.04
N ARG A 106 7.11 -1.66 10.12
CA ARG A 106 5.83 -0.97 10.37
C ARG A 106 5.98 0.54 10.56
N SER A 107 7.15 1.03 10.98
CA SER A 107 7.39 2.48 11.15
C SER A 107 7.20 3.28 9.86
N LYS A 108 7.35 2.63 8.70
CA LYS A 108 7.22 3.24 7.36
C LYS A 108 5.83 3.15 6.74
N GLN A 109 4.85 2.56 7.42
CA GLN A 109 3.47 2.44 6.92
C GLN A 109 2.84 3.77 6.51
N HIS A 110 3.25 4.86 7.16
CA HIS A 110 2.76 6.20 6.87
C HIS A 110 3.04 6.65 5.42
N LEU A 111 4.06 6.10 4.75
CA LEU A 111 4.38 6.40 3.35
C LEU A 111 3.24 6.01 2.39
N LEU A 112 2.46 4.98 2.75
CA LEU A 112 1.34 4.46 1.95
C LEU A 112 -0.03 4.91 2.46
N LYS A 113 -0.10 5.75 3.49
CA LYS A 113 -1.39 6.27 3.98
C LYS A 113 -2.05 7.19 2.96
#